data_AF-A0A7J6L2I6-F1
#
_entry.id   AF-A0A7J6L2I6-F1
#
_cell.length_a   1.000
_cell.length_b   1.000
_cell.length_c   1.000
_cell.angle_alpha   90.00
_cell.angle_beta   90.00
_cell.angle_gamma   90.00
#
_symmetry.space_group_name_H-M   'P 1'
#
loop_
_entity.id
_entity.type
_entity.pdbx_description
1 polymer ?
#
loop_
_entity_poly.entity_id
_entity_poly.type
_entity_poly.pdbx_seq_one_letter_code
_entity_poly.pdbx_strand_id
1 'polypeptide(L)'
;WLHNRLGKSKVEDKTFLKEWFSSFPDTFDSVVSLNANQSALVFEPAKEELRRLERFLVTSRGLAMAMPAMFGIDSMKTDEAQFYVETMARWAWGIVLSRTGVARVKEATGLTREMVLLLPAVSLVNTVQDGWNLEVPACDYKECLVRARRDLHKGDELTMDYGLKSNLEFLLYDGFTIPGNKLGYPMALNYTASGNDSISLLMKKHNIFKQCVDPFVVGDESDWKRMLKCSRLAQYAQVADVVALKQLWSTPAFDEIPGQLSPQDIQALRFVLESCQQRVDDITNIFSTTNVTALLETGDTFNDKLISAVRQELNAAKMWRDAAQALMTEHSTN
;
A
#
# COMPACT_ATOMS: atom_id res chain seq x y z
N TRP A 1 -9.29 27.35 13.92
CA TRP A 1 -10.01 28.42 13.19
C TRP A 1 -11.16 27.87 12.34
N LEU A 2 -10.92 27.01 11.32
CA LEU A 2 -11.97 26.27 10.56
C LEU A 2 -13.00 25.53 11.43
N HIS A 3 -12.52 24.99 12.56
CA HIS A 3 -13.30 24.31 13.60
C HIS A 3 -14.49 25.11 14.15
N ASN A 4 -14.38 26.44 14.27
CA ASN A 4 -15.42 27.26 14.89
C ASN A 4 -16.48 27.74 13.88
N ARG A 5 -16.22 27.69 12.57
CA ARG A 5 -17.14 28.20 11.54
C ARG A 5 -17.97 27.12 10.83
N LEU A 6 -17.51 25.87 10.77
CA LEU A 6 -18.26 24.82 10.08
C LEU A 6 -19.44 24.24 10.89
N GLY A 7 -19.61 24.63 12.16
CA GLY A 7 -20.80 24.30 12.98
C GLY A 7 -21.09 22.79 13.18
N LYS A 8 -20.21 21.91 12.69
CA LYS A 8 -20.44 20.46 12.59
C LYS A 8 -19.52 19.63 13.49
N SER A 9 -18.58 20.26 14.19
CA SER A 9 -17.68 19.58 15.12
C SER A 9 -18.28 19.57 16.53
N LYS A 10 -18.42 18.38 17.12
CA LYS A 10 -18.74 18.15 18.54
C LYS A 10 -17.47 17.90 19.37
N VAL A 11 -16.32 18.43 18.98
CA VAL A 11 -15.09 18.27 19.77
C VAL A 11 -15.19 19.19 20.98
N GLU A 12 -15.43 18.59 22.14
CA GLU A 12 -15.56 19.28 23.42
C GLU A 12 -14.19 19.59 24.05
N ASP A 13 -13.19 18.72 23.86
CA ASP A 13 -11.85 18.88 24.43
C ASP A 13 -10.79 19.31 23.39
N LYS A 14 -10.69 20.62 23.21
CA LYS A 14 -9.68 21.23 22.31
C LYS A 14 -8.27 21.19 22.89
N THR A 15 -8.14 21.11 24.21
CA THR A 15 -6.83 21.09 24.90
C THR A 15 -6.18 19.74 24.68
N PHE A 16 -6.92 18.65 24.88
CA PHE A 16 -6.47 17.30 24.59
C PHE A 16 -5.98 17.15 23.14
N LEU A 17 -6.76 17.61 22.16
CA LEU A 17 -6.33 17.53 20.76
C LEU A 17 -5.06 18.33 20.48
N LYS A 18 -4.90 19.50 21.12
CA LYS A 18 -3.69 20.31 20.95
C LYS A 18 -2.46 19.59 21.49
N GLU A 19 -2.57 19.02 22.69
CA GLU A 19 -1.49 18.25 23.33
C GLU A 19 -1.15 17.01 22.52
N TRP A 20 -2.16 16.28 22.06
CA TRP A 20 -1.94 15.10 21.23
C TRP A 20 -1.33 15.44 19.88
N PHE A 21 -1.83 16.47 19.16
CA PHE A 21 -1.20 16.87 17.90
C PHE A 21 0.23 17.37 18.08
N SER A 22 0.56 17.98 19.23
CA SER A 22 1.94 18.36 19.56
C SER A 22 2.86 17.18 19.89
N SER A 23 2.33 15.96 20.02
CA SER A 23 3.13 14.75 20.21
C SER A 23 3.61 14.10 18.89
N PHE A 24 3.10 14.56 17.74
CA PHE A 24 3.58 14.11 16.43
C PHE A 24 4.93 14.74 16.10
N PRO A 25 5.77 14.08 15.27
CA PRO A 25 7.04 14.64 14.85
C PRO A 25 6.81 15.89 13.99
N ASP A 26 7.78 16.80 14.02
CA ASP A 26 7.76 18.02 13.21
C ASP A 26 7.98 17.72 11.71
N THR A 27 8.66 16.61 11.40
CA THR A 27 8.98 16.18 10.04
C THR A 27 8.71 14.68 9.84
N PHE A 28 8.51 14.29 8.58
CA PHE A 28 8.28 12.90 8.19
C PHE A 28 9.27 12.50 7.08
N ASP A 29 9.89 11.33 7.26
CA ASP A 29 10.80 10.74 6.27
C ASP A 29 10.02 9.90 5.26
N SER A 30 8.99 10.45 4.61
CA SER A 30 8.08 9.69 3.73
C SER A 30 7.89 10.36 2.37
N VAL A 31 6.90 9.91 1.58
CA VAL A 31 6.57 10.50 0.26
C VAL A 31 6.42 12.03 0.30
N VAL A 32 6.05 12.60 1.46
CA VAL A 32 5.88 14.05 1.65
C VAL A 32 7.18 14.87 1.59
N SER A 33 8.34 14.23 1.77
CA SER A 33 9.66 14.87 1.75
C SER A 33 10.49 14.53 0.50
N LEU A 34 9.96 13.69 -0.40
CA LEU A 34 10.67 13.30 -1.61
C LEU A 34 10.94 14.47 -2.57
N ASN A 35 12.19 14.59 -3.01
CA ASN A 35 12.59 15.49 -4.08
C ASN A 35 12.49 14.81 -5.47
N ALA A 36 12.69 15.59 -6.54
CA ALA A 36 12.57 15.09 -7.92
C ALA A 36 13.51 13.90 -8.24
N ASN A 37 14.73 13.90 -7.72
CA ASN A 37 15.69 12.83 -7.95
C ASN A 37 15.29 11.55 -7.21
N GLN A 38 14.79 11.67 -5.98
CA GLN A 38 14.30 10.52 -5.21
C GLN A 38 13.00 9.97 -5.83
N SER A 39 12.09 10.82 -6.26
CA SER A 39 10.86 10.43 -6.95
C SER A 39 11.12 9.69 -8.27
N ALA A 40 12.28 9.91 -8.91
CA ALA A 40 12.68 9.16 -10.10
C ALA A 40 12.91 7.66 -9.81
N LEU A 41 13.32 7.30 -8.59
CA LEU A 41 13.52 5.92 -8.15
C LEU A 41 12.23 5.14 -7.91
N VAL A 42 11.09 5.84 -7.80
CA VAL A 42 9.79 5.20 -7.56
C VAL A 42 9.21 4.72 -8.90
N PHE A 43 8.66 3.51 -8.95
CA PHE A 43 8.03 2.92 -10.16
C PHE A 43 6.50 2.88 -10.05
N GLU A 44 5.80 2.53 -11.13
CA GLU A 44 4.36 2.24 -11.07
C GLU A 44 4.10 0.90 -10.39
N PRO A 45 3.12 0.77 -9.46
CA PRO A 45 2.08 1.75 -9.16
C PRO A 45 2.40 2.72 -8.02
N ALA A 46 3.54 2.59 -7.33
CA ALA A 46 3.92 3.44 -6.21
C ALA A 46 3.99 4.95 -6.58
N LYS A 47 4.29 5.26 -7.85
CA LYS A 47 4.24 6.61 -8.40
C LYS A 47 2.86 7.27 -8.33
N GLU A 48 1.77 6.50 -8.27
CA GLU A 48 0.43 7.08 -8.18
C GLU A 48 0.22 7.84 -6.86
N GLU A 49 0.89 7.42 -5.78
CA GLU A 49 0.79 8.11 -4.49
C GLU A 49 1.53 9.44 -4.47
N LEU A 50 2.67 9.51 -5.16
CA LEU A 50 3.36 10.78 -5.44
C LEU A 50 2.40 11.75 -6.15
N ARG A 51 1.68 11.28 -7.18
CA ARG A 51 0.70 12.11 -7.90
C ARG A 51 -0.50 12.49 -7.03
N ARG A 52 -0.98 11.59 -6.17
CA ARG A 52 -2.06 11.89 -5.20
C ARG A 52 -1.65 13.00 -4.24
N LEU A 53 -0.44 12.91 -3.70
CA LEU A 53 0.13 13.96 -2.87
C LEU A 53 0.23 15.29 -3.63
N GLU A 54 0.79 15.30 -4.84
CA GLU A 54 0.89 16.52 -5.66
C GLU A 54 -0.49 17.17 -5.88
N ARG A 55 -1.51 16.39 -6.24
CA ARG A 55 -2.89 16.88 -6.39
C ARG A 55 -3.45 17.45 -5.09
N PHE A 56 -3.17 16.79 -3.96
CA PHE A 56 -3.58 17.29 -2.64
C PHE A 56 -2.91 18.62 -2.28
N LEU A 57 -1.61 18.75 -2.56
CA LEU A 57 -0.86 19.99 -2.30
C LEU A 57 -1.34 21.14 -3.19
N VAL A 58 -1.59 20.88 -4.48
CA VAL A 58 -2.20 21.87 -5.39
C VAL A 58 -3.56 22.33 -4.85
N THR A 59 -4.39 21.39 -4.38
CA THR A 59 -5.69 21.71 -3.80
C THR A 59 -5.54 22.56 -2.52
N SER A 60 -4.59 22.23 -1.66
CA SER A 60 -4.31 22.95 -0.42
C SER A 60 -3.83 24.38 -0.67
N ARG A 61 -2.96 24.59 -1.67
CA ARG A 61 -2.54 25.92 -2.13
C ARG A 61 -3.74 26.72 -2.68
N GLY A 62 -4.58 26.09 -3.50
CA GLY A 62 -5.80 26.72 -4.02
C GLY A 62 -6.76 27.15 -2.91
N LEU A 63 -6.94 26.33 -1.87
CA LEU A 63 -7.70 26.68 -0.69
C LEU A 63 -7.07 27.85 0.07
N ALA A 64 -5.75 27.85 0.27
CA ALA A 64 -5.03 28.94 0.93
C ALA A 64 -5.28 30.29 0.23
N MET A 65 -5.24 30.31 -1.11
CA MET A 65 -5.51 31.50 -1.91
C MET A 65 -6.98 31.96 -1.83
N ALA A 66 -7.91 31.03 -1.66
CA ALA A 66 -9.34 31.33 -1.50
C ALA A 66 -9.71 31.78 -0.08
N MET A 67 -8.95 31.37 0.94
CA MET A 67 -9.24 31.68 2.35
C MET A 67 -9.37 33.18 2.66
N PRO A 68 -8.50 34.09 2.16
CA PRO A 68 -8.68 35.53 2.32
C PRO A 68 -10.05 36.02 1.86
N ALA A 69 -10.50 35.58 0.67
CA ALA A 69 -11.78 36.00 0.09
C ALA A 69 -12.98 35.33 0.77
N MET A 70 -12.88 34.05 1.11
CA MET A 70 -13.95 33.29 1.75
C MET A 70 -14.15 33.68 3.22
N PHE A 71 -13.10 34.15 3.87
CA PHE A 71 -13.05 34.25 5.32
C PHE A 71 -12.52 35.55 5.89
N GLY A 72 -12.07 36.50 5.05
CA GLY A 72 -11.57 37.81 5.47
C GLY A 72 -10.20 37.77 6.14
N ILE A 73 -9.37 36.78 5.81
CA ILE A 73 -8.02 36.62 6.37
C ILE A 73 -6.99 37.13 5.36
N ASP A 74 -6.85 38.45 5.25
CA ASP A 74 -5.98 39.08 4.24
C ASP A 74 -4.49 38.72 4.40
N SER A 75 -4.06 38.35 5.61
CA SER A 75 -2.69 37.88 5.88
C SER A 75 -2.32 36.57 5.17
N MET A 76 -3.31 35.81 4.66
CA MET A 76 -3.08 34.58 3.89
C MET A 76 -2.74 34.83 2.41
N LYS A 77 -2.70 36.09 1.96
CA LYS A 77 -2.34 36.47 0.57
C LYS A 77 -0.84 36.47 0.31
N THR A 78 0.00 36.48 1.36
CA THR A 78 1.46 36.56 1.21
C THR A 78 2.05 35.20 0.80
N ASP A 79 3.17 35.23 0.08
CA ASP A 79 3.91 34.02 -0.31
C ASP A 79 4.34 33.21 0.93
N GLU A 80 4.70 33.89 2.02
CA GLU A 80 5.03 33.28 3.31
C GLU A 80 3.85 32.49 3.90
N ALA A 81 2.64 33.03 3.84
CA ALA A 81 1.45 32.34 4.34
C ALA A 81 1.08 31.15 3.46
N GLN A 82 1.26 31.25 2.13
CA GLN A 82 1.05 30.12 1.23
C GLN A 82 2.06 28.99 1.48
N PHE A 83 3.34 29.33 1.68
CA PHE A 83 4.38 28.38 2.05
C PHE A 83 4.08 27.70 3.39
N TYR A 84 3.59 28.45 4.39
CA TYR A 84 3.16 27.90 5.66
C TYR A 84 1.99 26.92 5.50
N VAL A 85 0.99 27.23 4.68
CA VAL A 85 -0.15 26.31 4.44
C VAL A 85 0.31 25.04 3.73
N GLU A 86 1.21 25.13 2.76
CA GLU A 86 1.77 23.93 2.12
C GLU A 86 2.55 23.08 3.12
N THR A 87 3.38 23.70 3.96
CA THR A 87 4.15 23.00 5.00
C THR A 87 3.20 22.28 5.95
N MET A 88 2.15 22.96 6.42
CA MET A 88 1.12 22.35 7.25
C MET A 88 0.35 21.23 6.54
N ALA A 89 0.07 21.37 5.24
CA ALA A 89 -0.59 20.35 4.45
C ALA A 89 0.28 19.10 4.30
N ARG A 90 1.59 19.27 4.04
CA ARG A 90 2.56 18.15 4.02
C ARG A 90 2.65 17.46 5.37
N TRP A 91 2.75 18.22 6.45
CA TRP A 91 2.78 17.68 7.81
C TRP A 91 1.50 16.88 8.15
N ALA A 92 0.33 17.46 7.86
CA ALA A 92 -0.96 16.78 8.08
C ALA A 92 -1.10 15.52 7.22
N TRP A 93 -0.64 15.56 5.97
CA TRP A 93 -0.64 14.39 5.09
C TRP A 93 0.32 13.30 5.61
N GLY A 94 1.48 13.70 6.13
CA GLY A 94 2.43 12.80 6.79
C GLY A 94 1.79 12.05 7.96
N ILE A 95 1.02 12.73 8.80
CA ILE A 95 0.22 12.09 9.86
C ILE A 95 -0.80 11.12 9.26
N VAL A 96 -1.56 11.55 8.25
CA VAL A 96 -2.60 10.70 7.65
C VAL A 96 -2.00 9.41 7.10
N LEU A 97 -0.89 9.49 6.37
CA LEU A 97 -0.24 8.33 5.78
C LEU A 97 0.36 7.38 6.83
N SER A 98 1.05 7.91 7.83
CA SER A 98 1.86 7.11 8.76
C SER A 98 1.13 6.69 10.04
N ARG A 99 -0.03 7.30 10.35
CA ARG A 99 -0.68 7.15 11.67
C ARG A 99 -2.15 6.79 11.63
N THR A 100 -2.79 6.82 10.47
CA THR A 100 -4.18 6.35 10.37
C THR A 100 -4.24 4.83 10.24
N GLY A 101 -5.26 4.24 10.84
CA GLY A 101 -5.57 2.82 10.71
C GLY A 101 -7.00 2.62 10.24
N VAL A 102 -7.28 1.47 9.63
CA VAL A 102 -8.65 1.04 9.36
C VAL A 102 -9.15 0.23 10.55
N ALA A 103 -10.19 0.73 11.22
CA ALA A 103 -10.85 0.01 12.29
C ALA A 103 -12.26 -0.42 11.84
N ARG A 104 -12.66 -1.62 12.25
CA ARG A 104 -14.07 -2.04 12.16
C ARG A 104 -14.80 -1.47 13.36
N VAL A 105 -15.70 -0.53 13.09
CA VAL A 105 -16.49 0.16 14.11
C VAL A 105 -17.90 -0.40 14.12
N LYS A 106 -18.34 -0.91 15.28
CA LYS A 106 -19.75 -1.25 15.50
C LYS A 106 -20.53 0.00 15.91
N GLU A 107 -21.31 0.54 14.99
CA GLU A 107 -22.16 1.71 15.21
C GLU A 107 -23.26 1.42 16.25
N ALA A 108 -23.84 2.48 16.83
CA ALA A 108 -24.97 2.37 17.77
C ALA A 108 -26.21 1.70 17.16
N THR A 109 -26.32 1.73 15.83
CA THR A 109 -27.36 1.06 15.03
C THR A 109 -27.17 -0.46 14.96
N GLY A 110 -26.03 -0.99 15.43
CA GLY A 110 -25.63 -2.39 15.29
C GLY A 110 -24.91 -2.72 13.99
N LEU A 111 -24.83 -1.78 13.04
CA LEU A 111 -24.09 -1.94 11.80
C LEU A 111 -22.58 -1.88 12.06
N THR A 112 -21.82 -2.71 11.34
CA THR A 112 -20.35 -2.67 11.36
C THR A 112 -19.85 -2.01 10.09
N ARG A 113 -18.96 -1.03 10.22
CA ARG A 113 -18.32 -0.35 9.08
C ARG A 113 -16.82 -0.26 9.28
N GLU A 114 -16.09 -0.31 8.17
CA GLU A 114 -14.67 0.01 8.16
C GLU A 114 -14.51 1.52 8.06
N MET A 115 -13.78 2.09 9.02
CA MET A 115 -13.52 3.53 9.10
C MET A 115 -12.01 3.75 9.18
N VAL A 116 -11.53 4.74 8.42
CA VAL A 116 -10.16 5.25 8.56
C VAL A 116 -10.16 6.20 9.76
N LEU A 117 -9.40 5.85 10.79
CA LEU A 117 -9.35 6.59 12.05
C LEU A 117 -7.91 6.95 12.40
N LEU A 118 -7.75 8.15 12.95
CA LEU A 118 -6.56 8.52 13.71
C LEU A 118 -6.89 8.34 15.19
N LEU A 119 -6.31 7.31 15.82
CA LEU A 119 -6.62 6.92 17.20
C LEU A 119 -5.52 7.42 18.14
N PRO A 120 -5.83 8.29 19.13
CA PRO A 120 -4.87 8.72 20.13
C PRO A 120 -4.26 7.52 20.88
N ALA A 121 -3.00 7.68 21.29
CA ALA A 121 -2.15 6.65 21.91
C ALA A 121 -1.83 5.42 21.03
N VAL A 122 -2.84 4.87 20.33
CA VAL A 122 -2.67 3.75 19.38
C VAL A 122 -1.72 4.15 18.25
N SER A 123 -1.85 5.36 17.72
CA SER A 123 -1.00 5.86 16.63
C SER A 123 0.49 5.99 17.00
N LEU A 124 0.84 5.93 18.29
CA LEU A 124 2.21 6.03 18.79
C LEU A 124 2.91 4.66 18.89
N VAL A 125 2.16 3.56 18.77
CA VAL A 125 2.71 2.21 18.87
C VAL A 125 3.44 1.85 17.58
N ASN A 126 4.67 1.37 17.68
CA ASN A 126 5.47 0.95 16.53
C ASN A 126 5.00 -0.40 15.96
N THR A 127 5.53 -0.73 14.78
CA THR A 127 5.30 -2.02 14.13
C THR A 127 6.55 -2.89 14.07
N VAL A 128 6.32 -4.19 14.00
CA VAL A 128 7.33 -5.21 13.71
C VAL A 128 6.72 -6.19 12.71
N GLN A 129 7.53 -6.74 11.81
CA GLN A 129 7.03 -7.65 10.77
C GLN A 129 6.42 -8.92 11.37
N ASP A 130 7.05 -9.47 12.40
CA ASP A 130 6.61 -10.68 13.09
C ASP A 130 6.67 -10.49 14.60
N GLY A 131 5.77 -11.15 15.33
CA GLY A 131 5.80 -11.19 16.80
C GLY A 131 5.27 -9.94 17.51
N TRP A 132 4.49 -9.11 16.80
CA TRP A 132 3.77 -7.98 17.38
C TRP A 132 2.88 -8.44 18.53
N ASN A 133 2.83 -7.63 19.58
CA ASN A 133 2.29 -8.04 20.87
C ASN A 133 0.94 -7.40 21.23
N LEU A 134 0.42 -6.50 20.40
CA LEU A 134 -0.92 -5.94 20.53
C LEU A 134 -1.87 -6.42 19.41
N GLU A 135 -3.14 -6.56 19.74
CA GLU A 135 -4.22 -6.81 18.77
C GLU A 135 -4.53 -5.53 17.97
N VAL A 136 -5.11 -5.71 16.78
CA VAL A 136 -5.69 -4.59 16.02
C VAL A 136 -6.83 -3.97 16.87
N PRO A 137 -6.95 -2.63 16.95
CA PRO A 137 -8.00 -1.99 17.75
C PRO A 137 -9.40 -2.47 17.37
N ALA A 138 -10.15 -2.93 18.36
CA ALA A 138 -11.57 -3.25 18.23
C ALA A 138 -12.40 -2.06 18.72
N CYS A 139 -13.16 -1.44 17.81
CA CYS A 139 -13.91 -0.23 18.12
C CYS A 139 -15.43 -0.47 18.09
N ASP A 140 -16.14 0.12 19.03
CA ASP A 140 -17.58 0.32 18.97
C ASP A 140 -17.92 1.83 18.93
N TYR A 141 -19.21 2.15 19.05
CA TYR A 141 -19.67 3.54 18.99
C TYR A 141 -19.27 4.38 20.21
N LYS A 142 -18.70 3.79 21.27
CA LYS A 142 -18.25 4.46 22.49
C LYS A 142 -16.74 4.52 22.61
N GLU A 143 -16.05 3.42 22.32
CA GLU A 143 -14.62 3.30 22.58
C GLU A 143 -13.90 2.35 21.62
N CYS A 144 -12.56 2.45 21.61
CA CYS A 144 -11.67 1.51 20.95
C CYS A 144 -10.82 0.81 22.01
N LEU A 145 -10.76 -0.51 21.94
CA LEU A 145 -10.00 -1.36 22.86
C LEU A 145 -8.85 -2.02 22.12
N VAL A 146 -7.68 -2.02 22.75
CA VAL A 146 -6.48 -2.73 22.29
C VAL A 146 -6.07 -3.69 23.40
N ARG A 147 -5.86 -4.97 23.05
CA ARG A 147 -5.46 -6.01 24.00
C ARG A 147 -4.07 -6.54 23.67
N ALA A 148 -3.37 -7.03 24.68
CA ALA A 148 -2.14 -7.76 24.48
C ALA A 148 -2.44 -9.16 23.93
N ARG A 149 -1.64 -9.62 22.98
CA ARG A 149 -1.71 -10.97 22.38
C ARG A 149 -0.93 -12.01 23.19
N ARG A 150 -0.05 -11.55 24.07
CA ARG A 150 0.85 -12.35 24.89
C ARG A 150 1.18 -11.60 26.18
N ASP A 151 1.78 -12.31 27.13
CA ASP A 151 2.31 -11.69 28.35
C ASP A 151 3.39 -10.66 28.00
N LEU A 152 3.30 -9.50 28.65
CA LEU A 152 4.20 -8.36 28.49
C LEU A 152 4.93 -8.13 29.80
N HIS A 153 6.26 -8.02 29.74
CA HIS A 153 7.09 -7.72 30.89
C HIS A 153 7.40 -6.23 30.95
N LYS A 154 7.73 -5.75 32.16
CA LYS A 154 8.18 -4.38 32.34
C LYS A 154 9.44 -4.12 31.51
N GLY A 155 9.38 -3.11 30.64
CA GLY A 155 10.48 -2.75 29.74
C GLY A 155 10.28 -3.25 28.30
N ASP A 156 9.30 -4.11 28.04
CA ASP A 156 8.95 -4.52 26.69
C ASP A 156 8.35 -3.34 25.90
N GLU A 157 8.79 -3.18 24.65
CA GLU A 157 8.16 -2.26 23.72
C GLU A 157 6.80 -2.81 23.26
N LEU A 158 5.79 -1.95 23.22
CA LEU A 158 4.48 -2.28 22.67
C LEU A 158 4.54 -2.17 21.15
N THR A 159 4.08 -3.21 20.46
CA THR A 159 4.15 -3.32 18.99
C THR A 159 2.85 -3.85 18.41
N MET A 160 2.43 -3.32 17.27
CA MET A 160 1.23 -3.74 16.55
C MET A 160 1.53 -4.07 15.09
N ASP A 161 0.59 -4.75 14.44
CA ASP A 161 0.69 -5.02 13.00
C ASP A 161 0.17 -3.83 12.19
N TYR A 162 1.03 -3.28 11.34
CA TYR A 162 0.67 -2.23 10.37
C TYR A 162 0.15 -2.80 9.04
N GLY A 163 0.04 -4.12 8.95
CA GLY A 163 -0.39 -4.88 7.78
C GLY A 163 0.77 -5.39 6.95
N LEU A 164 0.42 -6.26 6.00
CA LEU A 164 1.33 -6.85 5.05
C LEU A 164 1.77 -5.79 4.01
N LYS A 165 2.93 -5.18 4.23
CA LYS A 165 3.48 -4.09 3.40
C LYS A 165 4.92 -4.39 2.97
N SER A 166 5.29 -3.94 1.79
CA SER A 166 6.68 -3.95 1.32
C SER A 166 7.51 -2.86 2.02
N ASN A 167 8.84 -2.97 1.97
CA ASN A 167 9.70 -1.90 2.50
C ASN A 167 9.57 -0.59 1.71
N LEU A 168 9.18 -0.66 0.42
CA LEU A 168 8.87 0.55 -0.33
C LEU A 168 7.57 1.18 0.18
N GLU A 169 6.54 0.40 0.52
CA GLU A 169 5.32 0.92 1.14
C GLU A 169 5.60 1.54 2.52
N PHE A 170 6.31 0.83 3.40
CA PHE A 170 6.68 1.38 4.71
C PHE A 170 7.48 2.69 4.56
N LEU A 171 8.38 2.78 3.58
CA LEU A 171 9.15 4.00 3.40
C LEU A 171 8.31 5.15 2.84
N LEU A 172 7.47 4.88 1.83
CA LEU A 172 6.65 5.92 1.19
C LEU A 172 5.54 6.44 2.11
N TYR A 173 4.93 5.58 2.93
CA TYR A 173 3.80 5.97 3.78
C TYR A 173 4.22 6.28 5.21
N ASP A 174 5.03 5.41 5.79
CA ASP A 174 5.30 5.39 7.23
C ASP A 174 6.67 5.99 7.59
N GLY A 175 7.56 6.09 6.60
CA GLY A 175 8.87 6.73 6.68
C GLY A 175 10.01 5.89 7.26
N PHE A 176 9.85 4.57 7.25
CA PHE A 176 10.89 3.64 7.70
C PHE A 176 10.91 2.38 6.85
N THR A 177 11.88 1.50 7.10
CA THR A 177 11.92 0.14 6.55
C THR A 177 12.06 -0.85 7.70
N ILE A 178 11.58 -2.08 7.49
CA ILE A 178 11.73 -3.16 8.46
C ILE A 178 12.86 -4.09 7.99
N PRO A 179 13.90 -4.31 8.82
CA PRO A 179 14.96 -5.27 8.51
C PRO A 179 14.39 -6.68 8.29
N GLY A 180 14.85 -7.37 7.24
CA GLY A 180 14.44 -8.75 6.96
C GLY A 180 13.10 -8.88 6.23
N ASN A 181 12.36 -7.79 6.01
CA ASN A 181 11.20 -7.80 5.13
C ASN A 181 11.65 -8.14 3.70
N LYS A 182 10.99 -9.13 3.07
CA LYS A 182 11.31 -9.61 1.72
C LYS A 182 10.20 -9.33 0.70
N LEU A 183 9.12 -8.71 1.15
CA LEU A 183 7.96 -8.42 0.34
C LEU A 183 8.28 -7.32 -0.66
N GLY A 184 7.68 -7.41 -1.84
CA GLY A 184 7.61 -6.38 -2.86
C GLY A 184 6.23 -5.74 -2.90
N TYR A 185 6.20 -4.53 -3.41
CA TYR A 185 5.07 -3.64 -3.58
C TYR A 185 3.98 -4.35 -4.39
N PRO A 186 2.71 -4.25 -3.96
CA PRO A 186 1.61 -4.93 -4.61
C PRO A 186 1.53 -4.68 -6.12
N MET A 187 1.37 -5.76 -6.88
CA MET A 187 1.27 -5.77 -8.33
C MET A 187 -0.12 -6.23 -8.75
N ALA A 188 -0.80 -5.50 -9.62
CA ALA A 188 -2.04 -5.94 -10.23
C ALA A 188 -1.77 -6.62 -11.58
N LEU A 189 -2.48 -7.71 -11.87
CA LEU A 189 -2.42 -8.34 -13.18
C LEU A 189 -3.29 -7.59 -14.19
N ASN A 190 -2.71 -7.21 -15.32
CA ASN A 190 -3.42 -6.50 -16.37
C ASN A 190 -4.05 -7.47 -17.38
N TYR A 191 -5.23 -8.00 -17.03
CA TYR A 191 -5.99 -8.88 -17.92
C TYR A 191 -6.60 -8.18 -19.14
N THR A 192 -6.62 -6.84 -19.19
CA THR A 192 -7.09 -6.08 -20.36
C THR A 192 -6.01 -6.00 -21.46
N ALA A 193 -4.74 -5.92 -21.07
CA ALA A 193 -3.62 -5.93 -22.02
C ALA A 193 -3.46 -7.26 -22.78
N SER A 194 -4.03 -8.36 -22.25
CA SER A 194 -4.09 -9.63 -22.96
C SER A 194 -5.23 -9.73 -23.97
N GLY A 195 -5.91 -8.62 -24.32
CA GLY A 195 -7.03 -8.59 -25.26
C GLY A 195 -8.35 -9.15 -24.71
N ASN A 196 -8.45 -9.35 -23.39
CA ASN A 196 -9.54 -10.08 -22.73
C ASN A 196 -10.39 -9.19 -21.81
N ASP A 197 -10.90 -8.08 -22.34
CA ASP A 197 -11.76 -7.14 -21.58
C ASP A 197 -13.01 -7.82 -20.98
N SER A 198 -13.54 -8.82 -21.67
CA SER A 198 -14.65 -9.66 -21.20
C SER A 198 -14.30 -10.48 -19.94
N ILE A 199 -13.04 -10.89 -19.77
CA ILE A 199 -12.57 -11.67 -18.61
C ILE A 199 -12.38 -10.75 -17.40
N SER A 200 -11.78 -9.57 -17.61
CA SER A 200 -11.67 -8.54 -16.56
C SER A 200 -13.05 -8.14 -16.03
N LEU A 201 -14.03 -7.97 -16.93
CA LEU A 201 -15.41 -7.68 -16.55
C LEU A 201 -16.07 -8.85 -15.80
N LEU A 202 -15.83 -10.09 -16.24
CA LEU A 202 -16.33 -11.31 -15.60
C LEU A 202 -15.79 -11.45 -14.17
N MET A 203 -14.48 -11.25 -13.97
CA MET A 203 -13.86 -11.30 -12.65
C MET A 203 -14.40 -10.22 -11.70
N LYS A 204 -14.61 -9.00 -12.21
CA LYS A 204 -15.20 -7.89 -11.42
C LYS A 204 -16.67 -8.11 -11.07
N LYS A 205 -17.45 -8.67 -12.00
CA LYS A 205 -18.91 -8.85 -11.85
C LYS A 205 -19.26 -9.98 -10.87
N HIS A 206 -18.37 -10.96 -10.70
CA HIS A 206 -18.62 -12.13 -9.87
C HIS A 206 -17.75 -12.11 -8.61
N ASN A 207 -18.38 -11.88 -7.45
CA ASN A 207 -17.71 -11.79 -6.14
C ASN A 207 -16.73 -12.94 -5.83
N ILE A 208 -16.99 -14.15 -6.36
CA ILE A 208 -16.12 -15.32 -6.19
C ILE A 208 -14.72 -15.15 -6.80
N PHE A 209 -14.55 -14.23 -7.76
CA PHE A 209 -13.30 -13.95 -8.46
C PHE A 209 -12.71 -12.59 -8.07
N LYS A 210 -13.27 -11.91 -7.06
CA LYS A 210 -12.77 -10.61 -6.59
C LYS A 210 -11.28 -10.68 -6.21
N GLN A 211 -10.87 -11.81 -5.63
CA GLN A 211 -9.49 -12.11 -5.29
C GLN A 211 -8.52 -12.09 -6.48
N CYS A 212 -9.00 -12.11 -7.73
CA CYS A 212 -8.13 -11.99 -8.92
C CYS A 212 -7.96 -10.55 -9.38
N VAL A 213 -8.76 -9.61 -8.88
CA VAL A 213 -8.69 -8.18 -9.20
C VAL A 213 -7.89 -7.42 -8.14
N ASP A 214 -7.84 -7.94 -6.92
CA ASP A 214 -7.07 -7.36 -5.82
C ASP A 214 -5.56 -7.52 -6.09
N PRO A 215 -4.73 -6.49 -5.83
CA PRO A 215 -3.28 -6.55 -6.02
C PRO A 215 -2.62 -7.73 -5.30
N PHE A 216 -1.57 -8.29 -5.89
CA PHE A 216 -0.75 -9.39 -5.36
C PHE A 216 0.53 -8.83 -4.72
N VAL A 217 0.76 -9.13 -3.45
CA VAL A 217 1.98 -8.76 -2.72
C VAL A 217 3.12 -9.63 -3.23
N VAL A 218 4.06 -9.01 -3.95
CA VAL A 218 5.17 -9.73 -4.56
C VAL A 218 6.06 -10.33 -3.48
N GLY A 219 6.49 -11.57 -3.65
CA GLY A 219 7.30 -12.29 -2.67
C GLY A 219 6.52 -12.98 -1.55
N ASP A 220 5.20 -12.78 -1.44
CA ASP A 220 4.34 -13.56 -0.54
C ASP A 220 3.96 -14.91 -1.17
N GLU A 221 4.05 -16.01 -0.41
CA GLU A 221 3.78 -17.35 -0.96
C GLU A 221 2.29 -17.57 -1.24
N SER A 222 1.41 -17.02 -0.41
CA SER A 222 -0.04 -17.17 -0.58
C SER A 222 -0.51 -16.42 -1.83
N ASP A 223 0.04 -15.23 -2.06
CA ASP A 223 -0.25 -14.42 -3.24
C ASP A 223 0.39 -14.96 -4.51
N TRP A 224 1.55 -15.62 -4.44
CA TRP A 224 2.09 -16.39 -5.56
C TRP A 224 1.10 -17.47 -6.03
N LYS A 225 0.58 -18.27 -5.10
CA LYS A 225 -0.43 -19.31 -5.41
C LYS A 225 -1.72 -18.69 -5.93
N ARG A 226 -2.18 -17.60 -5.32
CA ARG A 226 -3.36 -16.84 -5.77
C ARG A 226 -3.19 -16.32 -7.19
N MET A 227 -2.03 -15.75 -7.51
CA MET A 227 -1.70 -15.20 -8.83
C MET A 227 -1.71 -16.28 -9.90
N LEU A 228 -1.13 -17.44 -9.62
CA LEU A 228 -1.16 -18.59 -10.53
C LEU A 228 -2.59 -19.10 -10.73
N LYS A 229 -3.35 -19.30 -9.65
CA LYS A 229 -4.77 -19.73 -9.70
C LYS A 229 -5.62 -18.77 -10.55
N CYS A 230 -5.46 -17.47 -10.34
CA CYS A 230 -6.17 -16.43 -11.09
C CYS A 230 -5.74 -16.37 -12.56
N SER A 231 -4.45 -16.54 -12.84
CA SER A 231 -3.94 -16.61 -14.22
C SER A 231 -4.47 -17.84 -14.96
N ARG A 232 -4.53 -19.00 -14.31
CA ARG A 232 -5.15 -20.22 -14.86
C ARG A 232 -6.63 -19.98 -15.15
N LEU A 233 -7.37 -19.43 -14.18
CA LEU A 233 -8.79 -19.10 -14.35
C LEU A 233 -9.02 -18.20 -15.57
N ALA A 234 -8.16 -17.20 -15.79
CA ALA A 234 -8.24 -16.33 -16.96
C ALA A 234 -8.05 -17.09 -18.28
N GLN A 235 -7.18 -18.10 -18.33
CA GLN A 235 -7.03 -18.93 -19.54
C GLN A 235 -8.22 -19.87 -19.74
N TYR A 236 -8.74 -20.48 -18.68
CA TYR A 236 -9.94 -21.31 -18.76
C TYR A 236 -11.20 -20.52 -19.15
N ALA A 237 -11.29 -19.25 -18.74
CA ALA A 237 -12.43 -18.39 -19.07
C ALA A 237 -12.56 -18.07 -20.57
N GLN A 238 -11.52 -18.32 -21.37
CA GLN A 238 -11.57 -18.20 -22.83
C GLN A 238 -12.33 -19.36 -23.48
N VAL A 239 -12.46 -20.50 -22.80
CA VAL A 239 -12.99 -21.76 -23.37
C VAL A 239 -14.14 -22.37 -22.57
N ALA A 240 -14.38 -21.89 -21.35
CA ALA A 240 -15.40 -22.41 -20.45
C ALA A 240 -16.45 -21.34 -20.08
N ASP A 241 -17.68 -21.78 -19.81
CA ASP A 241 -18.73 -20.89 -19.31
C ASP A 241 -18.54 -20.54 -17.81
N VAL A 242 -19.30 -19.55 -17.34
CA VAL A 242 -19.22 -19.08 -15.95
C VAL A 242 -19.52 -20.20 -14.95
N VAL A 243 -20.44 -21.12 -15.23
CA VAL A 243 -20.83 -22.19 -14.30
C VAL A 243 -19.69 -23.17 -14.11
N ALA A 244 -19.06 -23.60 -15.19
CA ALA A 244 -17.88 -24.46 -15.17
C ALA A 244 -16.71 -23.80 -14.41
N LEU A 245 -16.49 -22.50 -14.62
CA LEU A 245 -15.46 -21.74 -13.89
C LEU A 245 -15.72 -21.70 -12.38
N LYS A 246 -16.98 -21.58 -11.93
CA LYS A 246 -17.31 -21.62 -10.49
C LYS A 246 -16.97 -22.97 -9.87
N GLN A 247 -17.29 -24.05 -10.59
CA GLN A 247 -17.02 -25.41 -10.14
C GLN A 247 -15.51 -25.64 -10.05
N LEU A 248 -14.76 -25.23 -11.08
CA LEU A 248 -13.30 -25.32 -11.11
C LEU A 248 -12.65 -24.54 -9.97
N TRP A 249 -13.06 -23.28 -9.76
CA TRP A 249 -12.55 -22.41 -8.69
C TRP A 249 -12.71 -23.00 -7.29
N SER A 250 -13.81 -23.73 -7.08
CA SER A 250 -14.18 -24.34 -5.81
C SER A 250 -13.52 -25.71 -5.60
N THR A 251 -12.77 -26.21 -6.58
CA THR A 251 -12.11 -27.53 -6.51
C THR A 251 -10.75 -27.39 -5.83
N PRO A 252 -10.47 -28.14 -4.74
CA PRO A 252 -9.17 -28.06 -4.05
C PRO A 252 -7.96 -28.33 -4.95
N ALA A 253 -8.10 -29.24 -5.93
CA ALA A 253 -7.05 -29.51 -6.91
C ALA A 253 -6.67 -28.29 -7.78
N PHE A 254 -7.52 -27.26 -7.85
CA PHE A 254 -7.22 -26.03 -8.57
C PHE A 254 -6.33 -25.07 -7.77
N ASP A 255 -6.23 -25.26 -6.45
CA ASP A 255 -5.29 -24.55 -5.58
C ASP A 255 -3.86 -25.09 -5.71
N GLU A 256 -3.72 -26.33 -6.21
CA GLU A 256 -2.43 -26.98 -6.41
C GLU A 256 -1.90 -26.80 -7.83
N ILE A 257 -0.57 -26.78 -7.94
CA ILE A 257 0.12 -26.82 -9.22
C ILE A 257 0.02 -28.27 -9.73
N PRO A 258 -0.61 -28.51 -10.89
CA PRO A 258 -0.77 -29.86 -11.39
C PRO A 258 0.60 -30.44 -11.77
N GLY A 259 0.82 -31.71 -11.46
CA GLY A 259 2.07 -32.42 -11.81
C GLY A 259 2.27 -32.60 -13.33
N GLN A 260 1.26 -32.32 -14.15
CA GLN A 260 1.36 -32.20 -15.59
C GLN A 260 0.65 -30.91 -16.03
N LEU A 261 1.37 -30.03 -16.72
CA LEU A 261 0.83 -28.74 -17.17
C LEU A 261 -0.03 -28.91 -18.42
N SER A 262 -1.29 -28.47 -18.35
CA SER A 262 -2.13 -28.33 -19.54
C SER A 262 -1.67 -27.14 -20.41
N PRO A 263 -2.11 -27.04 -21.68
CA PRO A 263 -1.85 -25.86 -22.51
C PRO A 263 -2.29 -24.55 -21.84
N GLN A 264 -3.40 -24.57 -21.08
CA GLN A 264 -3.89 -23.42 -20.32
C GLN A 264 -2.96 -23.07 -19.15
N ASP A 265 -2.38 -24.05 -18.46
CA ASP A 265 -1.42 -23.81 -17.38
C ASP A 265 -0.13 -23.19 -17.93
N ILE A 266 0.34 -23.65 -19.10
CA ILE A 266 1.51 -23.07 -19.78
C ILE A 266 1.24 -21.61 -20.17
N GLN A 267 0.06 -21.31 -20.74
CA GLN A 267 -0.31 -19.93 -21.06
C GLN A 267 -0.43 -19.05 -19.82
N ALA A 268 -0.99 -19.57 -18.72
CA ALA A 268 -1.08 -18.86 -17.45
C ALA A 268 0.31 -18.53 -16.88
N LEU A 269 1.25 -19.48 -16.92
CA LEU A 269 2.63 -19.27 -16.47
C LEU A 269 3.37 -18.27 -17.36
N ARG A 270 3.18 -18.30 -18.68
CA ARG A 270 3.73 -17.28 -19.59
C ARG A 270 3.22 -15.88 -19.25
N PHE A 271 1.92 -15.75 -18.98
CA PHE A 271 1.34 -14.46 -18.59
C PHE A 271 1.93 -13.94 -17.27
N VAL A 272 2.12 -14.82 -16.27
CA VAL A 272 2.81 -14.47 -15.01
C VAL A 272 4.25 -14.06 -15.26
N LEU A 273 4.99 -14.80 -16.10
CA LEU A 273 6.38 -14.50 -16.48
C LEU A 273 6.50 -13.13 -17.12
N GLU A 274 5.69 -12.85 -18.13
CA GLU A 274 5.68 -11.56 -18.85
C GLU A 274 5.39 -10.41 -17.89
N SER A 275 4.41 -10.58 -16.98
CA SER A 275 4.07 -9.57 -15.98
C SER A 275 5.22 -9.31 -15.00
N CYS A 276 5.87 -10.35 -14.49
CA CYS A 276 7.01 -10.21 -13.59
C CYS A 276 8.25 -9.66 -14.32
N GLN A 277 8.46 -10.06 -15.58
CA GLN A 277 9.59 -9.60 -16.39
C GLN A 277 9.45 -8.11 -16.74
N GLN A 278 8.25 -7.66 -17.13
CA GLN A 278 7.98 -6.23 -17.32
C GLN A 278 8.33 -5.41 -16.08
N ARG A 279 7.95 -5.90 -14.89
CA ARG A 279 8.28 -5.25 -13.62
C ARG A 279 9.79 -5.22 -13.35
N VAL A 280 10.50 -6.31 -13.64
CA VAL A 280 11.96 -6.37 -13.56
C VAL A 280 12.60 -5.35 -14.49
N ASP A 281 12.11 -5.24 -15.71
CA ASP A 281 12.62 -4.30 -16.72
C ASP A 281 12.35 -2.85 -16.33
N ASP A 282 11.16 -2.53 -15.84
CA ASP A 282 10.80 -1.19 -15.36
C ASP A 282 11.74 -0.72 -14.24
N ILE A 283 11.98 -1.57 -13.23
CA ILE A 283 12.87 -1.24 -12.11
C ILE A 283 14.33 -1.15 -12.57
N THR A 284 14.76 -2.06 -13.46
CA THR A 284 16.13 -2.05 -14.00
C THR A 284 16.38 -0.78 -14.81
N ASN A 285 15.41 -0.35 -15.60
CA ASN A 285 15.49 0.89 -16.37
C ASN A 285 15.52 2.13 -15.46
N ILE A 286 14.82 2.11 -14.33
CA ILE A 286 14.93 3.19 -13.33
C ILE A 286 16.35 3.27 -12.77
N PHE A 287 16.96 2.14 -12.43
CA PHE A 287 18.35 2.13 -11.93
C PHE A 287 19.37 2.55 -12.99
N SER A 288 19.11 2.30 -14.28
CA SER A 288 20.02 2.72 -15.36
C SER A 288 19.88 4.20 -15.73
N THR A 289 18.69 4.77 -15.57
CA THR A 289 18.40 6.17 -15.92
C THR A 289 18.56 7.14 -14.76
N THR A 290 18.55 6.64 -13.52
CA THR A 290 18.78 7.45 -12.32
C THR A 290 20.24 7.41 -11.91
N ASN A 291 20.81 8.56 -11.54
CA ASN A 291 22.18 8.63 -11.01
C ASN A 291 22.23 8.16 -9.53
N VAL A 292 22.10 6.85 -9.33
CA VAL A 292 22.10 6.19 -8.02
C VAL A 292 23.38 6.49 -7.25
N THR A 293 24.53 6.52 -7.93
CA THR A 293 25.82 6.81 -7.32
C THR A 293 25.83 8.20 -6.69
N ALA A 294 25.37 9.22 -7.42
CA ALA A 294 25.29 10.58 -6.88
C ALA A 294 24.32 10.67 -5.67
N LEU A 295 23.23 9.89 -5.67
CA LEU A 295 22.32 9.83 -4.51
C LEU A 295 23.00 9.22 -3.28
N LEU A 296 23.78 8.15 -3.45
CA LEU A 296 24.54 7.53 -2.36
C LEU A 296 25.66 8.43 -1.82
N GLU A 297 26.31 9.20 -2.71
CA GLU A 297 27.40 10.12 -2.34
C GLU A 297 26.94 11.30 -1.47
N THR A 298 25.62 11.58 -1.41
CA THR A 298 25.08 12.61 -0.51
C THR A 298 25.25 12.29 0.98
N GLY A 299 25.43 11.01 1.34
CA GLY A 299 25.45 10.56 2.72
C GLY A 299 24.09 10.62 3.43
N ASP A 300 23.00 10.84 2.69
CA ASP A 300 21.64 10.86 3.22
C ASP A 300 21.14 9.43 3.46
N THR A 301 20.90 9.09 4.73
CA THR A 301 20.40 7.77 5.15
C THR A 301 19.04 7.42 4.55
N PHE A 302 18.24 8.41 4.15
CA PHE A 302 16.98 8.17 3.46
C PHE A 302 17.21 7.62 2.04
N ASN A 303 18.22 8.15 1.32
CA ASN A 303 18.57 7.65 -0.01
C ASN A 303 19.01 6.19 0.05
N ASP A 304 19.79 5.81 1.06
CA ASP A 304 20.19 4.42 1.29
C ASP A 304 18.96 3.51 1.51
N LYS A 305 18.01 3.93 2.36
CA LYS A 305 16.77 3.19 2.60
C LYS A 305 15.94 3.06 1.33
N LEU A 306 15.79 4.12 0.54
CA LEU A 306 15.02 4.13 -0.69
C LEU A 306 15.63 3.20 -1.75
N ILE A 307 16.94 3.30 -1.98
CA ILE A 307 17.65 2.44 -2.93
C ILE A 307 17.57 0.98 -2.48
N SER A 308 17.74 0.72 -1.18
CA SER A 308 17.60 -0.63 -0.62
C SER A 308 16.18 -1.18 -0.81
N ALA A 309 15.15 -0.38 -0.55
CA ALA A 309 13.76 -0.76 -0.77
C ALA A 309 13.52 -1.11 -2.24
N VAL A 310 13.92 -0.24 -3.19
CA VAL A 310 13.73 -0.52 -4.64
C VAL A 310 14.55 -1.73 -5.11
N ARG A 311 15.71 -2.03 -4.52
CA ARG A 311 16.45 -3.27 -4.82
C ARG A 311 15.73 -4.50 -4.30
N GLN A 312 15.12 -4.43 -3.13
CA GLN A 312 14.30 -5.50 -2.59
C GLN A 312 13.11 -5.80 -3.51
N GLU A 313 12.46 -4.75 -4.04
CA GLU A 313 11.40 -4.87 -5.05
C GLU A 313 11.85 -5.64 -6.29
N LEU A 314 13.02 -5.30 -6.82
CA LEU A 314 13.63 -6.00 -7.95
C LEU A 314 13.86 -7.49 -7.63
N ASN A 315 14.37 -7.80 -6.44
CA ASN A 315 14.65 -9.16 -6.02
C ASN A 315 13.36 -9.99 -5.84
N ALA A 316 12.32 -9.40 -5.26
CA ALA A 316 11.02 -10.05 -5.10
C ALA A 316 10.40 -10.38 -6.47
N ALA A 317 10.45 -9.44 -7.43
CA ALA A 317 9.96 -9.66 -8.79
C ALA A 317 10.75 -10.74 -9.54
N LYS A 318 12.10 -10.75 -9.41
CA LYS A 318 12.94 -11.81 -9.97
C LYS A 318 12.62 -13.18 -9.38
N MET A 319 12.40 -13.27 -8.07
CA MET A 319 12.07 -14.53 -7.40
C MET A 319 10.80 -15.15 -7.96
N TRP A 320 9.72 -14.37 -8.13
CA TRP A 320 8.48 -14.87 -8.73
C TRP A 320 8.62 -15.24 -10.20
N ARG A 321 9.35 -14.43 -10.99
CA ARG A 321 9.67 -14.75 -12.37
C ARG A 321 10.42 -16.09 -12.47
N ASP A 322 11.46 -16.25 -11.66
CA ASP A 322 12.31 -17.45 -11.68
C ASP A 322 11.54 -18.69 -11.21
N ALA A 323 10.63 -18.54 -10.24
CA ALA A 323 9.69 -19.60 -9.84
C ALA A 323 8.75 -20.01 -10.99
N ALA A 324 8.18 -19.05 -11.72
CA ALA A 324 7.36 -19.33 -12.89
C ALA A 324 8.14 -20.06 -13.99
N GLN A 325 9.38 -19.62 -14.24
CA GLN A 325 10.27 -20.21 -15.24
C GLN A 325 10.68 -21.64 -14.88
N ALA A 326 11.00 -21.89 -13.61
CA ALA A 326 11.35 -23.20 -13.10
C ALA A 326 10.22 -24.20 -13.34
N LEU A 327 8.98 -23.83 -12.97
CA LEU A 327 7.80 -24.66 -13.21
C LEU A 327 7.61 -25.00 -14.69
N MET A 328 7.77 -24.03 -15.59
CA MET A 328 7.67 -24.30 -17.04
C MET A 328 8.78 -25.23 -17.54
N THR A 329 9.99 -25.13 -16.99
CA THR A 329 11.16 -25.88 -17.46
C THR A 329 11.12 -27.33 -16.97
N GLU A 330 10.81 -27.55 -15.68
CA GLU A 330 10.69 -28.89 -15.07
C GLU A 330 9.68 -29.79 -15.79
N HIS A 331 8.61 -29.19 -16.32
CA HIS A 331 7.54 -29.90 -17.03
C HIS A 331 7.77 -29.99 -18.55
N SER A 332 8.80 -29.34 -19.09
CA SER A 332 9.22 -29.50 -20.49
C SER A 332 10.20 -30.65 -20.70
N THR A 333 10.78 -31.16 -19.60
CA THR A 333 11.80 -32.24 -19.61
C THR A 333 11.25 -33.62 -19.23
N ASN A 334 9.98 -33.72 -18.85
CA ASN A 334 9.27 -34.97 -18.52
C ASN A 334 8.22 -35.29 -19.59
#